data_AF-F3LIC6-F1
#
_entry.id   AF-F3LIC6-F1
#
_cell.length_a   1.000
_cell.length_b   1.000
_cell.length_c   1.000
_cell.angle_alpha   90.00
_cell.angle_beta   90.00
_cell.angle_gamma   90.00
#
_symmetry.space_group_name_H-M   'P 1'
#
loop_
_entity.id
_entity.type
_entity.pdbx_description
1 polymer ?
#
loop_
_entity_poly.entity_id
_entity_poly.type
_entity_poly.pdbx_seq_one_letter_code
_entity_poly.pdbx_strand_id
1 'polypeptide(L)'
;MHNLILNTLQKHGFSAHFLRNDPHNWTLTEESIDQVPIFYQQEMITFQNLYFKDQETTTSYDDLSMIITSGNRNIALWPLSYIETKETKNLTSQESAVKSPIFINDVSEKTTKKALDACLDTLIKITPTINNKELLLSSRLPSINIDTWHRKLMDKKASISIKHELFIDCSLPLDAIKRNFRKSYKSLINRGAEYWEIDVIEDINKEAFDEFQQLHFAVSQRKTRNQNTWDYQHQIIGNKKAVLITMRDRASRKMIGASLFQYTPWEGMYSVAAYNRNLYDKGVSHVIQFEAIKYLKEKNIRWYYIGRRPYTSDQPKPSEKELQIAYFKEGFATHIFPSMHFTLRTSKH
;
A
#
# COMPACT_ATOMS: atom_id res chain seq x y z
N MET A 1 -3.26 24.90 -3.57
CA MET A 1 -2.15 23.92 -3.71
C MET A 1 -1.81 23.64 -5.16
N HIS A 2 -2.76 23.23 -6.00
CA HIS A 2 -2.57 22.96 -7.45
C HIS A 2 -1.66 23.94 -8.19
N ASN A 3 -2.00 25.23 -8.23
CA ASN A 3 -1.18 26.23 -8.93
C ASN A 3 0.24 26.36 -8.37
N LEU A 4 0.42 26.20 -7.05
CA LEU A 4 1.75 26.28 -6.42
C LEU A 4 2.62 25.08 -6.83
N ILE A 5 2.03 23.89 -6.93
CA ILE A 5 2.70 22.68 -7.46
C ILE A 5 3.17 22.94 -8.89
N LEU A 6 2.23 23.29 -9.78
CA LEU A 6 2.53 23.49 -11.20
C LEU A 6 3.58 24.58 -11.41
N ASN A 7 3.44 25.73 -10.75
CA ASN A 7 4.40 26.83 -10.85
C ASN A 7 5.78 26.46 -10.30
N THR A 8 5.85 25.63 -9.26
CA THR A 8 7.14 25.20 -8.70
C THR A 8 7.83 24.23 -9.64
N LEU A 9 7.13 23.21 -10.14
CA LEU A 9 7.68 22.27 -11.12
C LEU A 9 8.14 22.99 -12.41
N GLN A 10 7.36 23.96 -12.89
CA GLN A 10 7.69 24.75 -14.08
C GLN A 10 8.97 25.56 -13.92
N LYS A 11 9.22 26.14 -12.73
CA LYS A 11 10.48 26.84 -12.43
C LYS A 11 11.71 25.92 -12.53
N HIS A 12 11.52 24.61 -12.33
CA HIS A 12 12.56 23.60 -12.52
C HIS A 12 12.57 23.00 -13.94
N GLY A 13 11.75 23.50 -14.87
CA GLY A 13 11.66 23.03 -16.24
C GLY A 13 10.88 21.72 -16.41
N PHE A 14 9.93 21.45 -15.52
CA PHE A 14 9.01 20.31 -15.59
C PHE A 14 7.56 20.79 -15.67
N SER A 15 6.70 19.98 -16.25
CA SER A 15 5.25 20.16 -16.17
C SER A 15 4.64 18.97 -15.43
N ALA A 16 3.34 19.06 -15.12
CA ALA A 16 2.64 17.94 -14.49
C ALA A 16 1.16 17.88 -14.89
N HIS A 17 0.64 16.65 -14.93
CA HIS A 17 -0.76 16.35 -15.19
C HIS A 17 -1.31 15.57 -13.99
N PHE A 18 -2.40 16.04 -13.38
CA PHE A 18 -2.99 15.36 -12.24
C PHE A 18 -3.73 14.07 -12.67
N LEU A 19 -3.56 13.00 -11.90
CA LEU A 19 -4.20 11.69 -12.11
C LEU A 19 -5.70 11.82 -12.35
N ARG A 20 -6.38 12.63 -11.53
CA ARG A 20 -7.83 12.85 -11.60
C ARG A 20 -8.33 13.41 -12.94
N ASN A 21 -7.45 14.03 -13.73
CA ASN A 21 -7.82 14.63 -15.01
C ASN A 21 -7.63 13.64 -16.18
N ASP A 22 -6.71 12.69 -16.06
CA ASP A 22 -6.40 11.72 -17.11
C ASP A 22 -5.85 10.41 -16.50
N PRO A 23 -6.73 9.54 -15.97
CA PRO A 23 -6.33 8.27 -15.38
C PRO A 23 -5.72 7.31 -16.40
N HIS A 24 -6.16 7.36 -17.66
CA HIS A 24 -5.63 6.50 -18.70
C HIS A 24 -4.13 6.74 -18.94
N ASN A 25 -3.72 8.02 -19.01
CA ASN A 25 -2.31 8.37 -19.15
C ASN A 25 -1.46 7.95 -17.93
N TRP A 26 -2.04 7.89 -16.73
CA TRP A 26 -1.35 7.34 -15.57
C TRP A 26 -1.09 5.85 -15.75
N THR A 27 -2.10 5.07 -16.14
CA THR A 27 -1.94 3.62 -16.45
C THR A 27 -0.86 3.38 -17.52
N LEU A 28 -0.86 4.14 -18.62
CA LEU A 28 0.18 4.02 -19.67
C LEU A 28 1.58 4.32 -19.14
N THR A 29 1.70 5.27 -18.20
CA THR A 29 2.97 5.61 -17.57
C THR A 29 3.42 4.54 -16.58
N GLU A 30 2.49 3.92 -15.83
CA GLU A 30 2.78 2.78 -14.97
C GLU A 30 3.39 1.61 -15.74
N GLU A 31 2.83 1.29 -16.92
CA GLU A 31 3.31 0.22 -17.80
C GLU A 31 4.74 0.46 -18.31
N SER A 32 5.23 1.70 -18.25
CA SER A 32 6.59 2.09 -18.64
C SER A 32 7.62 1.99 -17.48
N ILE A 33 7.22 1.43 -16.34
CA ILE A 33 8.05 1.28 -15.13
C ILE A 33 8.18 -0.21 -14.80
N ASP A 34 9.39 -0.74 -14.73
CA ASP A 34 9.61 -2.19 -14.53
C ASP A 34 9.05 -2.72 -13.20
N GLN A 35 9.13 -1.92 -12.14
CA GLN A 35 8.86 -2.34 -10.77
C GLN A 35 7.98 -1.31 -10.06
N VAL A 36 6.70 -1.27 -10.43
CA VAL A 36 5.70 -0.40 -9.79
C VAL A 36 5.24 -1.02 -8.46
N PRO A 37 5.53 -0.41 -7.30
CA PRO A 37 4.96 -0.83 -6.03
C PRO A 37 3.47 -0.53 -5.99
N ILE A 38 2.72 -1.31 -5.20
CA ILE A 38 1.25 -1.24 -5.14
C ILE A 38 0.74 0.17 -4.83
N PHE A 39 1.47 0.94 -4.02
CA PHE A 39 1.08 2.30 -3.62
C PHE A 39 1.17 3.35 -4.74
N TYR A 40 1.73 3.00 -5.89
CA TYR A 40 1.76 3.85 -7.08
C TYR A 40 0.70 3.44 -8.11
N GLN A 41 0.05 2.28 -7.92
CA GLN A 41 -0.99 1.78 -8.81
C GLN A 41 -2.24 2.65 -8.73
N GLN A 42 -2.82 3.01 -9.87
CA GLN A 42 -4.02 3.82 -10.00
C GLN A 42 -5.16 3.24 -9.17
N GLU A 43 -5.34 1.92 -9.20
CA GLU A 43 -6.40 1.26 -8.45
C GLU A 43 -6.23 1.43 -6.94
N MET A 44 -4.99 1.31 -6.45
CA MET A 44 -4.70 1.53 -5.04
C MET A 44 -4.93 2.99 -4.63
N ILE A 45 -4.51 3.95 -5.46
CA ILE A 45 -4.72 5.38 -5.20
C ILE A 45 -6.23 5.69 -5.19
N THR A 46 -6.98 5.18 -6.16
CA THR A 46 -8.42 5.38 -6.26
C THR A 46 -9.16 4.77 -5.06
N PHE A 47 -8.81 3.55 -4.67
CA PHE A 47 -9.34 2.90 -3.47
C PHE A 47 -9.09 3.75 -2.22
N GLN A 48 -7.86 4.22 -2.01
CA GLN A 48 -7.51 5.04 -0.85
C GLN A 48 -8.20 6.41 -0.87
N ASN A 49 -8.34 7.03 -2.05
CA ASN A 49 -9.08 8.27 -2.21
C ASN A 49 -10.55 8.12 -1.77
N LEU A 50 -11.22 7.02 -2.16
CA LEU A 50 -12.58 6.71 -1.72
C LEU A 50 -12.60 6.48 -0.20
N TYR A 51 -11.67 5.68 0.31
CA TYR A 51 -11.61 5.34 1.73
C TYR A 51 -11.45 6.56 2.63
N PHE A 52 -10.55 7.49 2.29
CA PHE A 52 -10.25 8.66 3.13
C PHE A 52 -11.26 9.80 3.02
N LYS A 53 -11.82 10.03 1.84
CA LYS A 53 -12.88 11.04 1.65
C LYS A 53 -14.10 10.77 2.52
N ASP A 54 -14.37 9.49 2.79
CA ASP A 54 -15.56 9.06 3.52
C ASP A 54 -15.28 8.70 5.00
N GLN A 55 -14.07 8.95 5.52
CA GLN A 55 -13.79 8.80 6.96
C GLN A 55 -14.43 9.94 7.75
N GLU A 56 -15.09 9.61 8.87
CA GLU A 56 -15.68 10.60 9.79
C GLU A 56 -14.66 11.61 10.37
N THR A 57 -13.39 11.22 10.42
CA THR A 57 -12.31 12.06 10.94
C THR A 57 -11.73 13.02 9.91
N THR A 58 -11.96 12.77 8.61
CA THR A 58 -11.48 13.60 7.51
C THR A 58 -12.44 14.77 7.29
N THR A 59 -11.93 15.98 7.42
CA THR A 59 -12.69 17.21 7.13
C THR A 59 -12.45 17.72 5.71
N SER A 60 -11.30 17.40 5.12
CA SER A 60 -11.00 17.70 3.72
C SER A 60 -9.97 16.71 3.16
N TYR A 61 -10.14 16.33 1.90
CA TYR A 61 -9.21 15.46 1.18
C TYR A 61 -9.10 15.91 -0.27
N ASP A 62 -7.87 16.09 -0.75
CA ASP A 62 -7.58 16.45 -2.14
C ASP A 62 -6.52 15.49 -2.70
N ASP A 63 -6.85 14.82 -3.79
CA ASP A 63 -5.90 14.01 -4.53
C ASP A 63 -5.06 14.93 -5.42
N LEU A 64 -3.77 14.94 -5.13
CA LEU A 64 -2.74 15.73 -5.81
C LEU A 64 -1.81 14.82 -6.61
N SER A 65 -2.14 13.53 -6.78
CA SER A 65 -1.31 12.57 -7.49
C SER A 65 -1.12 13.04 -8.93
N MET A 66 0.11 13.00 -9.43
CA MET A 66 0.45 13.60 -10.72
C MET A 66 1.50 12.82 -11.50
N ILE A 67 1.42 12.93 -12.82
CA ILE A 67 2.46 12.54 -13.77
C ILE A 67 3.36 13.76 -13.96
N ILE A 68 4.67 13.61 -13.76
CA ILE A 68 5.67 14.65 -14.04
C ILE A 68 6.17 14.47 -15.46
N THR A 69 6.26 15.57 -16.22
CA THR A 69 6.69 15.58 -17.61
C THR A 69 7.91 16.48 -17.83
N SER A 70 8.74 16.12 -18.80
CA SER A 70 9.83 16.96 -19.33
C SER A 70 9.58 17.19 -20.82
N GLY A 71 9.20 18.41 -21.18
CA GLY A 71 8.56 18.66 -22.47
C GLY A 71 7.24 17.87 -22.57
N ASN A 72 7.05 17.14 -23.66
CA ASN A 72 5.85 16.32 -23.88
C ASN A 72 6.01 14.86 -23.41
N ARG A 73 7.11 14.52 -22.74
CA ARG A 73 7.41 13.16 -22.31
C ARG A 73 7.10 12.97 -20.83
N ASN A 74 6.28 11.97 -20.50
CA ASN A 74 6.10 11.50 -19.12
C ASN A 74 7.43 10.94 -18.61
N ILE A 75 7.83 11.33 -17.40
CA ILE A 75 9.09 10.87 -16.79
C ILE A 75 8.91 10.22 -15.43
N ALA A 76 7.84 10.54 -14.70
CA ALA A 76 7.60 9.99 -13.38
C ALA A 76 6.13 10.02 -12.95
N LEU A 77 5.77 9.11 -12.06
CA LEU A 77 4.54 9.11 -11.29
C LEU A 77 4.82 9.58 -9.86
N TRP A 78 3.96 10.44 -9.33
CA TRP A 78 4.10 10.94 -7.97
C TRP A 78 2.76 10.90 -7.22
N PRO A 79 2.52 9.88 -6.36
CA PRO A 79 1.34 9.81 -5.53
C PRO A 79 1.46 10.85 -4.41
N LEU A 80 0.51 11.79 -4.38
CA LEU A 80 0.49 12.87 -3.41
C LEU A 80 -0.97 13.19 -3.07
N SER A 81 -1.25 13.41 -1.81
CA SER A 81 -2.57 13.80 -1.33
C SER A 81 -2.42 14.83 -0.22
N TYR A 82 -3.44 15.66 -0.11
CA TYR A 82 -3.68 16.48 1.07
C TYR A 82 -4.79 15.86 1.89
N ILE A 83 -4.56 15.74 3.19
CA ILE A 83 -5.59 15.31 4.15
C ILE A 83 -5.65 16.30 5.30
N GLU A 84 -6.88 16.72 5.61
CA GLU A 84 -7.21 17.50 6.80
C GLU A 84 -8.11 16.65 7.69
N THR A 85 -7.73 16.57 8.96
CA THR A 85 -8.56 16.03 10.04
C THR A 85 -8.87 17.14 11.02
N LYS A 86 -9.69 16.85 12.04
CA LYS A 86 -9.94 17.77 13.16
C LYS A 86 -8.65 18.19 13.89
N GLU A 87 -7.61 17.37 13.81
CA GLU A 87 -6.37 17.55 14.58
C GLU A 87 -5.19 18.01 13.72
N THR A 88 -5.15 17.64 12.44
CA THR A 88 -3.93 17.78 11.62
C THR A 88 -4.22 18.13 10.17
N LYS A 89 -3.26 18.79 9.51
CA LYS A 89 -3.23 19.09 8.08
C LYS A 89 -1.92 18.54 7.52
N ASN A 90 -1.98 17.54 6.64
CA ASN A 90 -0.78 16.85 6.18
C ASN A 90 -0.77 16.68 4.66
N LEU A 91 0.45 16.72 4.11
CA LEU A 91 0.74 16.10 2.82
C LEU A 91 1.09 14.64 3.07
N THR A 92 0.54 13.75 2.26
CA THR A 92 0.74 12.30 2.38
C THR A 92 0.88 11.68 1.00
N SER A 93 1.30 10.43 0.94
CA SER A 93 0.96 9.54 -0.18
C SER A 93 -0.09 8.59 0.36
N GLN A 94 -1.36 8.98 0.18
CA GLN A 94 -2.54 8.33 0.74
C GLN A 94 -2.47 8.26 2.28
N GLU A 95 -2.35 7.06 2.86
CA GLU A 95 -2.32 6.82 4.31
C GLU A 95 -0.95 6.99 4.97
N SER A 96 0.08 7.30 4.18
CA SER A 96 1.47 7.21 4.61
C SER A 96 2.27 8.49 4.39
N ALA A 97 3.45 8.54 5.02
CA ALA A 97 4.44 9.57 4.76
C ALA A 97 4.71 9.69 3.24
N VAL A 98 4.92 10.93 2.78
CA VAL A 98 5.08 11.24 1.34
C VAL A 98 6.18 10.38 0.74
N LYS A 99 5.85 9.66 -0.33
CA LYS A 99 6.78 8.82 -1.09
C LYS A 99 7.49 9.65 -2.15
N SER A 100 8.69 9.20 -2.55
CA SER A 100 9.38 9.78 -3.68
C SER A 100 8.61 9.54 -4.99
N PRO A 101 8.76 10.38 -6.01
CA PRO A 101 8.31 10.02 -7.35
C PRO A 101 9.03 8.75 -7.83
N ILE A 102 8.33 7.93 -8.62
CA ILE A 102 8.89 6.77 -9.32
C ILE A 102 9.06 7.13 -10.80
N PHE A 103 10.22 6.81 -11.37
CA PHE A 103 10.59 7.22 -12.73
C PHE A 103 10.44 6.06 -13.69
N ILE A 104 10.10 6.36 -14.94
CA ILE A 104 10.17 5.38 -16.04
C ILE A 104 11.63 5.01 -16.32
N ASN A 105 11.86 3.86 -16.96
CA ASN A 105 13.19 3.26 -17.05
C ASN A 105 14.23 4.15 -17.78
N ASP A 106 13.81 4.85 -18.83
CA ASP A 106 14.71 5.58 -19.74
C ASP A 106 14.89 7.07 -19.40
N VAL A 107 14.92 7.42 -18.11
CA VAL A 107 15.16 8.79 -17.64
C VAL A 107 16.62 8.94 -17.18
N SER A 108 17.32 9.93 -17.74
CA SER A 108 18.72 10.19 -17.35
C SER A 108 18.84 10.53 -15.86
N GLU A 109 19.93 10.12 -15.22
CA GLU A 109 20.19 10.40 -13.81
C GLU A 109 20.17 11.91 -13.49
N LYS A 110 20.64 12.74 -14.44
CA LYS A 110 20.59 14.21 -14.34
C LYS A 110 19.15 14.71 -14.27
N THR A 111 18.27 14.23 -15.15
CA THR A 111 16.85 14.58 -15.16
C THR A 111 16.17 14.11 -13.86
N THR A 112 16.44 12.87 -13.44
CA THR A 112 15.92 12.29 -12.20
C THR A 112 16.31 13.13 -10.97
N LYS A 113 17.59 13.50 -10.83
CA LYS A 113 18.08 14.36 -9.74
C LYS A 113 17.36 15.72 -9.72
N LYS A 114 17.22 16.36 -10.88
CA LYS A 114 16.56 17.66 -11.02
C LYS A 114 15.06 17.58 -10.70
N ALA A 115 14.37 16.53 -11.13
CA ALA A 115 12.97 16.30 -10.83
C ALA A 115 12.74 16.08 -9.32
N LEU A 116 13.62 15.30 -8.66
CA LEU A 116 13.56 15.13 -7.20
C LEU A 116 13.76 16.44 -6.45
N ASP A 117 14.66 17.33 -6.92
CA ASP A 117 14.80 18.68 -6.35
C ASP A 117 13.51 19.50 -6.52
N ALA A 118 12.89 19.44 -7.68
CA ALA A 118 11.62 20.12 -7.95
C ALA A 118 10.49 19.61 -7.04
N CYS A 119 10.41 18.30 -6.81
CA CYS A 119 9.47 17.69 -5.88
C CYS A 119 9.71 18.15 -4.45
N LEU A 120 10.95 18.12 -3.94
CA LEU A 120 11.26 18.58 -2.58
C LEU A 120 10.98 20.07 -2.38
N ASP A 121 11.36 20.91 -3.33
CA ASP A 121 11.05 22.35 -3.30
C ASP A 121 9.54 22.59 -3.27
N THR A 122 8.78 21.81 -4.04
CA THR A 122 7.31 21.84 -4.04
C THR A 122 6.74 21.50 -2.66
N LEU A 123 7.18 20.39 -2.05
CA LEU A 123 6.71 20.00 -0.72
C LEU A 123 7.06 21.06 0.33
N ILE A 124 8.31 21.54 0.35
CA ILE A 124 8.78 22.57 1.31
C ILE A 124 7.98 23.87 1.19
N LYS A 125 7.56 24.25 -0.02
CA LYS A 125 6.72 25.44 -0.24
C LYS A 125 5.28 25.25 0.19
N ILE A 126 4.72 24.05 0.04
CA ILE A 126 3.31 23.77 0.38
C ILE A 126 3.13 23.58 1.89
N THR A 127 4.04 22.89 2.57
CA THR A 127 3.88 22.53 3.99
C THR A 127 3.52 23.74 4.89
N PRO A 128 4.17 24.92 4.78
CA PRO A 128 3.78 26.10 5.57
C PRO A 128 2.39 26.64 5.21
N THR A 129 1.95 26.51 3.95
CA THR A 129 0.64 27.02 3.49
C THR A 129 -0.53 26.26 4.08
N ILE A 130 -0.29 25.05 4.59
CA ILE A 130 -1.28 24.23 5.28
C ILE A 130 -1.12 24.28 6.81
N ASN A 131 -0.40 25.29 7.33
CA ASN A 131 -0.11 25.48 8.76
C ASN A 131 0.58 24.28 9.43
N ASN A 132 1.35 23.52 8.66
CA ASN A 132 2.18 22.45 9.19
C ASN A 132 3.65 22.88 9.19
N LYS A 133 4.41 22.44 10.19
CA LYS A 133 5.84 22.73 10.35
C LYS A 133 6.72 21.52 10.05
N GLU A 134 6.13 20.33 9.95
CA GLU A 134 6.84 19.08 9.73
C GLU A 134 6.28 18.38 8.48
N LEU A 135 7.19 17.90 7.65
CA LEU A 135 6.89 17.09 6.49
C LEU A 135 7.41 15.68 6.74
N LEU A 136 6.51 14.70 6.72
CA LEU A 136 6.85 13.29 6.88
C LEU A 136 7.04 12.66 5.50
N LEU A 137 8.21 12.04 5.28
CA LEU A 137 8.54 11.38 4.03
C LEU A 137 9.02 9.95 4.27
N SER A 138 8.99 9.11 3.24
CA SER A 138 9.49 7.74 3.32
C SER A 138 10.36 7.36 2.12
N SER A 139 11.25 6.38 2.32
CA SER A 139 11.98 5.72 1.25
C SER A 139 11.07 4.82 0.42
N ARG A 140 11.52 4.48 -0.79
CA ARG A 140 10.88 3.45 -1.60
C ARG A 140 11.11 2.07 -0.98
N LEU A 141 10.13 1.18 -1.14
CA LEU A 141 10.17 -0.21 -0.71
C LEU A 141 9.85 -1.15 -1.88
N PRO A 142 10.29 -2.42 -1.80
CA PRO A 142 11.35 -2.91 -0.92
C PRO A 142 12.72 -2.38 -1.37
N SER A 143 13.56 -1.92 -0.45
CA SER A 143 14.94 -1.49 -0.74
C SER A 143 15.81 -1.56 0.51
N ILE A 144 17.08 -1.92 0.35
CA ILE A 144 18.13 -1.78 1.37
C ILE A 144 19.13 -0.67 1.02
N ASN A 145 19.00 -0.08 -0.17
CA ASN A 145 19.96 0.88 -0.70
C ASN A 145 19.58 2.31 -0.33
N ILE A 146 20.59 3.14 -0.08
CA ILE A 146 20.46 4.59 0.07
C ILE A 146 20.36 5.21 -1.33
N ASP A 147 19.19 5.72 -1.68
CA ASP A 147 18.93 6.33 -2.97
C ASP A 147 19.16 7.85 -2.98
N THR A 148 18.96 8.46 -4.14
CA THR A 148 19.10 9.92 -4.31
C THR A 148 18.06 10.69 -3.49
N TRP A 149 16.87 10.13 -3.28
CA TRP A 149 15.84 10.76 -2.45
C TRP A 149 16.28 10.87 -0.99
N HIS A 150 16.79 9.78 -0.43
CA HIS A 150 17.40 9.76 0.90
C HIS A 150 18.49 10.84 1.03
N ARG A 151 19.48 10.84 0.12
CA ARG A 151 20.61 11.80 0.21
C ARG A 151 20.12 13.24 0.20
N LYS A 152 19.20 13.60 -0.69
CA LYS A 152 18.64 14.94 -0.77
C LYS A 152 17.88 15.34 0.51
N LEU A 153 17.19 14.40 1.15
CA LEU A 153 16.53 14.67 2.44
C LEU A 153 17.54 14.91 3.57
N MET A 154 18.63 14.14 3.61
CA MET A 154 19.71 14.35 4.58
C MET A 154 20.43 15.68 4.36
N ASP A 155 20.66 16.09 3.10
CA ASP A 155 21.21 17.42 2.76
C ASP A 155 20.32 18.57 3.26
N LYS A 156 19.01 18.31 3.37
CA LYS A 156 18.02 19.23 3.95
C LYS A 156 17.87 19.10 5.47
N LYS A 157 18.78 18.36 6.13
CA LYS A 157 18.80 18.15 7.59
C LYS A 157 17.54 17.44 8.12
N ALA A 158 16.93 16.58 7.31
CA ALA A 158 15.85 15.73 7.80
C ALA A 158 16.37 14.79 8.91
N SER A 159 15.58 14.58 9.96
CA SER A 159 15.83 13.48 10.89
C SER A 159 15.28 12.18 10.28
N ILE A 160 15.85 11.04 10.68
CA ILE A 160 15.51 9.72 10.15
C ILE A 160 15.11 8.78 11.29
N SER A 161 14.10 7.96 11.04
CA SER A 161 13.72 6.81 11.85
C SER A 161 13.51 5.60 10.95
N ILE A 162 13.66 4.40 11.50
CA ILE A 162 13.53 3.15 10.74
C ILE A 162 12.27 2.43 11.21
N LYS A 163 11.44 2.01 10.25
CA LYS A 163 10.35 1.06 10.43
C LYS A 163 10.72 -0.26 9.73
N HIS A 164 10.00 -1.33 10.05
CA HIS A 164 10.31 -2.67 9.56
C HIS A 164 9.12 -3.22 8.81
N GLU A 165 9.31 -3.60 7.55
CA GLU A 165 8.24 -4.02 6.66
C GLU A 165 8.42 -5.49 6.29
N LEU A 166 7.36 -6.27 6.44
CA LEU A 166 7.38 -7.73 6.27
C LEU A 166 7.02 -8.10 4.84
N PHE A 167 7.85 -8.96 4.25
CA PHE A 167 7.70 -9.43 2.87
C PHE A 167 7.91 -10.93 2.73
N ILE A 168 7.20 -11.51 1.76
CA ILE A 168 7.42 -12.87 1.28
C ILE A 168 7.99 -12.79 -0.14
N ASP A 169 9.11 -13.46 -0.38
CA ASP A 169 9.67 -13.64 -1.72
C ASP A 169 9.03 -14.88 -2.37
N CYS A 170 8.00 -14.65 -3.17
CA CYS A 170 7.26 -15.68 -3.90
C CYS A 170 8.04 -16.27 -5.09
N SER A 171 9.18 -15.68 -5.48
CA SER A 171 10.05 -16.29 -6.50
C SER A 171 10.72 -17.57 -5.99
N LEU A 172 10.93 -17.69 -4.67
CA LEU A 172 11.51 -18.88 -4.04
C LEU A 172 10.68 -20.15 -4.28
N PRO A 173 11.29 -21.35 -4.31
CA PRO A 173 10.54 -22.60 -4.32
C PRO A 173 9.58 -22.70 -3.13
N LEU A 174 8.41 -23.30 -3.31
CA LEU A 174 7.36 -23.33 -2.29
C LEU A 174 7.83 -23.96 -0.96
N ASP A 175 8.67 -24.99 -1.03
CA ASP A 175 9.27 -25.60 0.16
C ASP A 175 10.25 -24.67 0.87
N ALA A 176 10.97 -23.81 0.13
CA ALA A 176 11.83 -22.79 0.71
C ALA A 176 11.01 -21.71 1.43
N ILE A 177 9.88 -21.29 0.85
CA ILE A 177 8.94 -20.38 1.51
C ILE A 177 8.40 -21.02 2.79
N LYS A 178 7.89 -22.26 2.71
CA LYS A 178 7.37 -23.01 3.86
C LYS A 178 8.41 -23.22 4.95
N ARG A 179 9.70 -23.35 4.64
CA ARG A 179 10.75 -23.49 5.67
C ARG A 179 10.79 -22.29 6.61
N ASN A 180 10.54 -21.08 6.11
CA ASN A 180 10.50 -19.84 6.90
C ASN A 180 9.25 -19.71 7.76
N PHE A 181 8.18 -20.49 7.49
CA PHE A 181 6.98 -20.41 8.31
C PHE A 181 7.27 -20.82 9.75
N ARG A 182 6.68 -20.07 10.69
CA ARG A 182 6.65 -20.44 12.10
C ARG A 182 6.18 -21.88 12.25
N LYS A 183 6.84 -22.67 13.11
CA LYS A 183 6.58 -24.11 13.28
C LYS A 183 5.09 -24.43 13.47
N SER A 184 4.38 -23.65 14.28
CA SER A 184 2.95 -23.83 14.53
C SER A 184 2.06 -23.58 13.30
N TYR A 185 2.50 -22.81 12.32
CA TYR A 185 1.69 -22.47 11.15
C TYR A 185 1.58 -23.64 10.19
N LYS A 186 2.62 -24.45 10.07
CA LYS A 186 2.66 -25.61 9.18
C LYS A 186 1.53 -26.60 9.50
N SER A 187 1.32 -26.90 10.79
CA SER A 187 0.24 -27.80 11.21
C SER A 187 -1.15 -27.16 11.12
N LEU A 188 -1.27 -25.84 11.24
CA LEU A 188 -2.53 -25.13 11.05
C LEU A 188 -2.95 -25.07 9.58
N ILE A 189 -1.99 -24.82 8.68
CA ILE A 189 -2.22 -24.82 7.23
C ILE A 189 -2.66 -26.20 6.77
N ASN A 190 -1.92 -27.25 7.14
CA ASN A 190 -2.23 -28.62 6.71
C ASN A 190 -3.63 -29.06 7.19
N ARG A 191 -3.91 -28.91 8.49
CA ARG A 191 -5.22 -29.29 9.04
C ARG A 191 -6.36 -28.43 8.52
N GLY A 192 -6.14 -27.12 8.38
CA GLY A 192 -7.16 -26.21 7.87
C GLY A 192 -7.58 -26.56 6.44
N ALA A 193 -6.65 -26.95 5.57
CA ALA A 193 -6.94 -27.35 4.20
C ALA A 193 -7.80 -28.63 4.10
N GLU A 194 -7.77 -29.50 5.11
CA GLU A 194 -8.62 -30.69 5.17
C GLU A 194 -10.06 -30.34 5.54
N TYR A 195 -10.24 -29.44 6.53
CA TYR A 195 -11.56 -29.10 7.07
C TYR A 195 -12.37 -28.16 6.19
N TRP A 196 -11.68 -27.27 5.48
CA TRP A 196 -12.33 -26.15 4.82
C TRP A 196 -12.28 -26.28 3.30
N GLU A 197 -13.29 -25.70 2.66
CA GLU A 197 -13.30 -25.48 1.22
C GLU A 197 -12.73 -24.09 0.93
N ILE A 198 -11.91 -23.98 -0.11
CA ILE A 198 -11.18 -22.77 -0.47
C ILE A 198 -11.57 -22.42 -1.90
N ASP A 199 -11.95 -21.15 -2.10
CA ASP A 199 -12.21 -20.61 -3.43
C ASP A 199 -11.25 -19.44 -3.71
N VAL A 200 -10.63 -19.46 -4.89
CA VAL A 200 -9.82 -18.35 -5.42
C VAL A 200 -10.63 -17.68 -6.52
N ILE A 201 -11.09 -16.46 -6.25
CA ILE A 201 -12.02 -15.71 -7.10
C ILE A 201 -11.24 -14.60 -7.81
N GLU A 202 -11.06 -14.77 -9.11
CA GLU A 202 -10.34 -13.83 -10.00
C GLU A 202 -11.25 -13.01 -10.89
N ASP A 203 -12.56 -13.25 -10.86
CA ASP A 203 -13.57 -12.59 -11.69
C ASP A 203 -14.69 -12.02 -10.81
N ILE A 204 -15.52 -11.18 -11.41
CA ILE A 204 -16.68 -10.59 -10.75
C ILE A 204 -17.60 -11.69 -10.25
N ASN A 205 -17.66 -11.86 -8.92
CA ASN A 205 -18.61 -12.73 -8.25
C ASN A 205 -19.33 -11.95 -7.15
N LYS A 206 -20.54 -11.44 -7.47
CA LYS A 206 -21.28 -10.56 -6.55
C LYS A 206 -21.73 -11.28 -5.29
N GLU A 207 -22.18 -12.53 -5.41
CA GLU A 207 -22.67 -13.33 -4.28
C GLU A 207 -21.57 -13.57 -3.25
N ALA A 208 -20.40 -14.03 -3.68
CA ALA A 208 -19.27 -14.26 -2.78
C ALA A 208 -18.75 -12.95 -2.18
N PHE A 209 -18.75 -11.86 -2.96
CA PHE A 209 -18.29 -10.56 -2.48
C PHE A 209 -19.25 -9.94 -1.46
N ASP A 210 -20.56 -10.10 -1.64
CA ASP A 210 -21.58 -9.66 -0.68
C ASP A 210 -21.48 -10.44 0.63
N GLU A 211 -21.26 -11.76 0.55
CA GLU A 211 -21.02 -12.57 1.74
C GLU A 211 -19.74 -12.16 2.47
N PHE A 212 -18.68 -11.81 1.73
CA PHE A 212 -17.45 -11.25 2.32
C PHE A 212 -17.71 -9.93 3.04
N GLN A 213 -18.49 -9.01 2.43
CA GLN A 213 -18.87 -7.75 3.06
C GLN A 213 -19.69 -7.99 4.34
N GLN A 214 -20.64 -8.92 4.32
CA GLN A 214 -21.43 -9.30 5.49
C GLN A 214 -20.58 -9.91 6.60
N LEU A 215 -19.65 -10.82 6.26
CA LEU A 215 -18.70 -11.38 7.21
C LEU A 215 -17.83 -10.28 7.82
N HIS A 216 -17.33 -9.34 7.01
CA HIS A 216 -16.55 -8.20 7.49
C HIS A 216 -17.33 -7.37 8.49
N PHE A 217 -18.58 -7.03 8.19
CA PHE A 217 -19.45 -6.27 9.10
C PHE A 217 -19.69 -7.02 10.42
N ALA A 218 -19.96 -8.32 10.36
CA ALA A 218 -20.18 -9.16 11.54
C ALA A 218 -18.94 -9.23 12.44
N VAL A 219 -17.72 -9.27 11.88
CA VAL A 219 -16.49 -9.37 12.68
C VAL A 219 -15.96 -8.01 13.14
N SER A 220 -16.22 -6.92 12.42
CA SER A 220 -15.79 -5.58 12.80
C SER A 220 -16.70 -4.95 13.85
N GLN A 221 -17.97 -5.39 13.92
CA GLN A 221 -19.01 -4.82 14.80
C GLN A 221 -19.24 -3.32 14.56
N ARG A 222 -18.74 -2.79 13.44
CA ARG A 222 -18.82 -1.39 13.01
C ARG A 222 -18.86 -1.35 11.50
N LYS A 223 -19.62 -0.44 10.91
CA LYS A 223 -19.49 -0.12 9.49
C LYS A 223 -18.20 0.67 9.30
N THR A 224 -17.09 -0.02 9.01
CA THR A 224 -15.76 0.60 8.92
C THR A 224 -15.43 1.17 7.54
N ARG A 225 -16.31 0.98 6.54
CA ARG A 225 -16.15 1.43 5.15
C ARG A 225 -17.50 1.76 4.52
N ASN A 226 -17.52 2.71 3.58
CA ASN A 226 -18.70 3.02 2.79
C ASN A 226 -18.93 1.99 1.68
N GLN A 227 -20.10 2.05 1.02
CA GLN A 227 -20.44 1.14 -0.06
C GLN A 227 -19.56 1.36 -1.30
N ASN A 228 -19.25 2.61 -1.66
CA ASN A 228 -18.42 2.90 -2.84
C ASN A 228 -17.05 2.22 -2.78
N THR A 229 -16.46 2.11 -1.59
CA THR A 229 -15.18 1.42 -1.36
C THR A 229 -15.33 -0.08 -1.62
N TRP A 230 -16.44 -0.70 -1.19
CA TRP A 230 -16.73 -2.10 -1.46
C TRP A 230 -17.00 -2.36 -2.95
N ASP A 231 -17.82 -1.52 -3.58
CA ASP A 231 -18.12 -1.63 -5.01
C ASP A 231 -16.85 -1.50 -5.85
N TYR A 232 -15.97 -0.56 -5.48
CA TYR A 232 -14.68 -0.41 -6.14
C TYR A 232 -13.76 -1.63 -5.95
N GLN A 233 -13.70 -2.19 -4.74
CA GLN A 233 -12.94 -3.41 -4.47
C GLN A 233 -13.46 -4.62 -5.26
N HIS A 234 -14.78 -4.71 -5.48
CA HIS A 234 -15.37 -5.74 -6.33
C HIS A 234 -14.96 -5.55 -7.80
N GLN A 235 -15.00 -4.31 -8.29
CA GLN A 235 -14.62 -3.96 -9.66
C GLN A 235 -13.16 -4.31 -9.97
N ILE A 236 -12.22 -4.02 -9.06
CA ILE A 236 -10.79 -4.27 -9.31
C ILE A 236 -10.42 -5.76 -9.38
N ILE A 237 -11.27 -6.65 -8.86
CA ILE A 237 -11.16 -8.10 -9.09
C ILE A 237 -11.39 -8.39 -10.58
N GLY A 238 -12.50 -7.90 -11.13
CA GLY A 238 -12.83 -8.05 -12.56
C GLY A 238 -11.77 -7.47 -13.50
N ASN A 239 -11.08 -6.41 -13.08
CA ASN A 239 -9.99 -5.79 -13.82
C ASN A 239 -8.64 -6.51 -13.70
N LYS A 240 -8.59 -7.68 -13.03
CA LYS A 240 -7.35 -8.44 -12.80
C LYS A 240 -6.27 -7.64 -12.05
N LYS A 241 -6.71 -6.82 -11.09
CA LYS A 241 -5.85 -6.06 -10.17
C LYS A 241 -5.96 -6.53 -8.71
N ALA A 242 -6.89 -7.44 -8.45
CA ALA A 242 -7.08 -8.07 -7.16
C ALA A 242 -7.58 -9.51 -7.30
N VAL A 243 -7.43 -10.28 -6.23
CA VAL A 243 -7.99 -11.62 -6.07
C VAL A 243 -8.67 -11.71 -4.70
N LEU A 244 -9.85 -12.32 -4.66
CA LEU A 244 -10.54 -12.64 -3.42
C LEU A 244 -10.34 -14.12 -3.12
N ILE A 245 -9.73 -14.43 -1.98
CA ILE A 245 -9.63 -15.82 -1.50
C ILE A 245 -10.63 -15.98 -0.36
N THR A 246 -11.55 -16.93 -0.53
CA THR A 246 -12.58 -17.23 0.46
C THR A 246 -12.40 -18.63 1.00
N MET A 247 -12.95 -18.85 2.18
CA MET A 247 -12.92 -20.14 2.83
C MET A 247 -14.26 -20.42 3.50
N ARG A 248 -14.79 -21.62 3.26
CA ARG A 248 -16.12 -22.06 3.66
C ARG A 248 -16.06 -23.30 4.54
N ASP A 249 -17.01 -23.37 5.47
CA ASP A 249 -17.30 -24.59 6.21
C ASP A 249 -17.98 -25.60 5.26
N ARG A 250 -17.42 -26.82 5.14
CA ARG A 250 -17.91 -27.82 4.16
C ARG A 250 -19.35 -28.27 4.44
N ALA A 251 -19.74 -28.38 5.70
CA ALA A 251 -21.04 -28.91 6.10
C ALA A 251 -22.16 -27.88 5.92
N SER A 252 -21.92 -26.63 6.34
CA SER A 252 -22.89 -25.54 6.32
C SER A 252 -22.80 -24.65 5.09
N ARG A 253 -21.73 -24.78 4.28
CA ARG A 253 -21.39 -23.92 3.12
C ARG A 253 -21.17 -22.45 3.43
N LYS A 254 -21.21 -22.06 4.71
CA LYS A 254 -21.05 -20.67 5.15
C LYS A 254 -19.60 -20.20 5.02
N MET A 255 -19.39 -18.98 4.56
CA MET A 255 -18.09 -18.34 4.57
C MET A 255 -17.63 -18.06 6.00
N ILE A 256 -16.46 -18.59 6.34
CA ILE A 256 -15.83 -18.47 7.66
C ILE A 256 -14.58 -17.59 7.63
N GLY A 257 -14.05 -17.32 6.45
CA GLY A 257 -12.92 -16.44 6.23
C GLY A 257 -12.86 -15.96 4.80
N ALA A 258 -12.42 -14.72 4.60
CA ALA A 258 -12.14 -14.18 3.29
C ALA A 258 -11.07 -13.09 3.38
N SER A 259 -10.29 -12.95 2.32
CA SER A 259 -9.30 -11.89 2.17
C SER A 259 -9.14 -11.45 0.73
N LEU A 260 -9.06 -10.14 0.56
CA LEU A 260 -8.77 -9.48 -0.71
C LEU A 260 -7.27 -9.14 -0.76
N PHE A 261 -6.64 -9.54 -1.85
CA PHE A 261 -5.25 -9.23 -2.15
C PHE A 261 -5.20 -8.41 -3.43
N GLN A 262 -4.55 -7.25 -3.39
CA GLN A 262 -4.31 -6.43 -4.58
C GLN A 262 -2.91 -6.72 -5.11
N TYR A 263 -2.70 -6.53 -6.41
CA TYR A 263 -1.38 -6.77 -6.98
C TYR A 263 -1.05 -5.92 -8.20
N THR A 264 0.25 -5.72 -8.38
CA THR A 264 0.91 -5.32 -9.63
C THR A 264 1.70 -6.53 -10.17
N PRO A 265 2.27 -6.46 -11.38
CA PRO A 265 3.21 -7.48 -11.86
C PRO A 265 4.44 -7.67 -10.95
N TRP A 266 4.75 -6.69 -10.09
CA TRP A 266 5.92 -6.70 -9.22
C TRP A 266 5.62 -7.11 -7.78
N GLU A 267 4.49 -6.63 -7.24
CA GLU A 267 4.16 -6.72 -5.81
C GLU A 267 2.68 -7.07 -5.60
N GLY A 268 2.42 -8.04 -4.72
CA GLY A 268 1.10 -8.28 -4.12
C GLY A 268 1.02 -7.67 -2.73
N MET A 269 -0.18 -7.32 -2.28
CA MET A 269 -0.43 -6.73 -0.97
C MET A 269 -1.66 -7.33 -0.31
N TYR A 270 -1.53 -7.60 0.99
CA TYR A 270 -2.63 -7.99 1.85
C TYR A 270 -3.51 -6.77 2.19
N SER A 271 -4.64 -6.62 1.50
CA SER A 271 -5.47 -5.39 1.55
C SER A 271 -6.55 -5.46 2.64
N VAL A 272 -7.49 -6.40 2.53
CA VAL A 272 -8.63 -6.52 3.46
C VAL A 272 -8.87 -7.96 3.84
N ALA A 273 -9.28 -8.20 5.09
CA ALA A 273 -9.68 -9.52 5.53
C ALA A 273 -10.81 -9.49 6.55
N ALA A 274 -11.55 -10.59 6.59
CA ALA A 274 -12.55 -10.88 7.60
C ALA A 274 -12.50 -12.37 7.92
N TYR A 275 -12.43 -12.72 9.21
CA TYR A 275 -12.33 -14.10 9.67
C TYR A 275 -13.22 -14.30 10.89
N ASN A 276 -13.94 -15.41 10.93
CA ASN A 276 -14.69 -15.80 12.11
C ASN A 276 -13.73 -16.05 13.29
N ARG A 277 -13.84 -15.22 14.32
CA ARG A 277 -12.94 -15.22 15.48
C ARG A 277 -12.97 -16.52 16.29
N ASN A 278 -14.12 -17.22 16.26
CA ASN A 278 -14.30 -18.48 16.97
C ASN A 278 -13.53 -19.65 16.33
N LEU A 279 -12.95 -19.44 15.15
CA LEU A 279 -12.24 -20.46 14.37
C LEU A 279 -10.75 -20.14 14.21
N TYR A 280 -10.20 -19.21 14.98
CA TYR A 280 -8.78 -18.82 14.88
C TYR A 280 -7.83 -19.98 15.16
N ASP A 281 -8.20 -20.90 16.06
CA ASP A 281 -7.44 -22.12 16.34
C ASP A 281 -7.51 -23.16 15.21
N LYS A 282 -8.41 -22.97 14.23
CA LYS A 282 -8.62 -23.87 13.08
C LYS A 282 -7.89 -23.43 11.81
N GLY A 283 -6.94 -22.49 11.92
CA GLY A 283 -6.01 -22.17 10.83
C GLY A 283 -6.61 -21.34 9.69
N VAL A 284 -7.80 -20.76 9.85
CA VAL A 284 -8.53 -20.02 8.79
C VAL A 284 -7.66 -19.00 8.06
N SER A 285 -7.10 -18.05 8.81
CA SER A 285 -6.23 -17.01 8.25
C SER A 285 -4.91 -17.57 7.72
N HIS A 286 -4.43 -18.71 8.23
CA HIS A 286 -3.16 -19.29 7.82
C HIS A 286 -3.26 -19.97 6.47
N VAL A 287 -4.35 -20.71 6.25
CA VAL A 287 -4.67 -21.31 4.95
C VAL A 287 -4.82 -20.21 3.90
N ILE A 288 -5.65 -19.19 4.15
CA ILE A 288 -5.87 -18.09 3.21
C ILE A 288 -4.56 -17.37 2.83
N GLN A 289 -3.68 -17.09 3.80
CA GLN A 289 -2.36 -16.49 3.52
C GLN A 289 -1.48 -17.42 2.67
N PHE A 290 -1.52 -18.73 2.92
CA PHE A 290 -0.77 -19.69 2.12
C PHE A 290 -1.30 -19.83 0.70
N GLU A 291 -2.62 -19.77 0.51
CA GLU A 291 -3.25 -19.71 -0.81
C GLU A 291 -2.87 -18.44 -1.58
N ALA A 292 -2.81 -17.29 -0.90
CA ALA A 292 -2.34 -16.05 -1.50
C ALA A 292 -0.88 -16.15 -1.98
N ILE A 293 0.00 -16.78 -1.19
CA ILE A 293 1.40 -17.03 -1.59
C ILE A 293 1.45 -17.88 -2.86
N LYS A 294 0.67 -18.97 -2.94
CA LYS A 294 0.62 -19.84 -4.12
C LYS A 294 0.12 -19.08 -5.35
N TYR A 295 -0.95 -18.31 -5.18
CA TYR A 295 -1.54 -17.50 -6.25
C TYR A 295 -0.55 -16.47 -6.81
N LEU A 296 0.07 -15.66 -5.94
CA LEU A 296 1.03 -14.64 -6.37
C LEU A 296 2.25 -15.27 -7.06
N LYS A 297 2.71 -16.42 -6.55
CA LYS A 297 3.77 -17.20 -7.20
C LYS A 297 3.37 -17.66 -8.61
N GLU A 298 2.16 -18.18 -8.78
CA GLU A 298 1.65 -18.61 -10.10
C GLU A 298 1.56 -17.45 -11.09
N LYS A 299 1.23 -16.25 -10.62
CA LYS A 299 1.26 -15.01 -11.42
C LYS A 299 2.66 -14.43 -11.65
N ASN A 300 3.72 -15.13 -11.24
CA ASN A 300 5.12 -14.66 -11.30
C ASN A 300 5.37 -13.34 -10.55
N ILE A 301 4.55 -13.03 -9.55
CA ILE A 301 4.72 -11.84 -8.71
C ILE A 301 5.75 -12.18 -7.64
N ARG A 302 6.82 -11.38 -7.58
CA ARG A 302 7.94 -11.67 -6.67
C ARG A 302 7.63 -11.33 -5.24
N TRP A 303 7.22 -10.10 -4.98
CA TRP A 303 7.09 -9.61 -3.61
C TRP A 303 5.65 -9.70 -3.14
N TYR A 304 5.46 -10.21 -1.94
CA TYR A 304 4.18 -10.13 -1.26
C TYR A 304 4.34 -9.36 0.05
N TYR A 305 3.84 -8.12 0.06
CA TYR A 305 3.83 -7.24 1.21
C TYR A 305 2.68 -7.62 2.16
N ILE A 306 3.05 -8.09 3.35
CA ILE A 306 2.09 -8.56 4.38
C ILE A 306 1.89 -7.56 5.51
N GLY A 307 2.67 -6.47 5.55
CA GLY A 307 2.48 -5.33 6.45
C GLY A 307 3.67 -5.02 7.34
N ARG A 308 3.52 -3.99 8.15
CA ARG A 308 4.56 -3.54 9.09
C ARG A 308 4.74 -4.46 10.30
N ARG A 309 5.99 -4.56 10.75
CA ARG A 309 6.40 -5.07 12.07
C ARG A 309 6.74 -3.89 13.01
N PRO A 310 5.78 -3.40 13.81
CA PRO A 310 6.07 -2.39 14.80
C PRO A 310 6.80 -3.00 16.00
N TYR A 311 7.60 -2.19 16.68
CA TYR A 311 8.28 -2.55 17.94
C TYR A 311 7.79 -1.64 19.07
N THR A 312 7.91 -2.10 20.32
CA THR A 312 7.43 -1.35 21.50
C THR A 312 8.07 0.03 21.66
N SER A 313 9.27 0.22 21.09
CA SER A 313 10.00 1.49 21.05
C SER A 313 9.57 2.43 19.92
N ASP A 314 8.72 1.97 18.99
CA ASP A 314 8.26 2.80 17.89
C ASP A 314 7.42 3.98 18.39
N GLN A 315 7.52 5.09 17.66
CA GLN A 315 6.59 6.22 17.80
C GLN A 315 5.70 6.34 16.55
N PRO A 316 4.38 6.55 16.70
CA PRO A 316 3.64 6.39 17.97
C PRO A 316 3.73 4.96 18.51
N LYS A 317 3.58 4.82 19.84
CA LYS A 317 3.68 3.51 20.52
C LYS A 317 2.60 2.56 19.98
N PRO A 318 2.96 1.38 19.45
CA PRO A 318 1.97 0.43 18.98
C PRO A 318 1.16 -0.14 20.14
N SER A 319 -0.11 -0.39 19.88
CA SER A 319 -1.00 -1.14 20.75
C SER A 319 -0.62 -2.63 20.80
N GLU A 320 -1.03 -3.31 21.87
CA GLU A 320 -0.87 -4.77 22.00
C GLU A 320 -1.51 -5.52 20.82
N LYS A 321 -2.66 -5.03 20.34
CA LYS A 321 -3.33 -5.58 19.16
C LYS A 321 -2.45 -5.49 17.91
N GLU A 322 -1.81 -4.34 17.66
CA GLU A 322 -0.92 -4.17 16.50
C GLU A 322 0.31 -5.08 16.59
N LEU A 323 0.88 -5.23 17.79
CA LEU A 323 2.01 -6.15 18.04
C LEU A 323 1.61 -7.60 17.76
N GLN A 324 0.43 -8.03 18.19
CA GLN A 324 -0.08 -9.39 17.93
C GLN A 324 -0.36 -9.64 16.44
N ILE A 325 -0.97 -8.67 15.75
CA ILE A 325 -1.21 -8.76 14.30
C ILE A 325 0.12 -8.87 13.55
N ALA A 326 1.11 -8.09 13.95
CA ALA A 326 2.43 -8.12 13.33
C ALA A 326 3.19 -9.41 13.63
N TYR A 327 3.12 -9.92 14.86
CA TYR A 327 3.70 -11.20 15.23
C TYR A 327 3.08 -12.37 14.43
N PHE A 328 1.79 -12.26 14.11
CA PHE A 328 1.12 -13.18 13.21
C PHE A 328 1.72 -13.12 11.80
N LYS A 329 1.77 -11.92 11.20
CA LYS A 329 2.31 -11.69 9.86
C LYS A 329 3.77 -12.13 9.75
N GLU A 330 4.59 -11.78 10.73
CA GLU A 330 6.01 -12.15 10.81
C GLU A 330 6.22 -13.65 10.69
N GLY A 331 5.28 -14.47 11.17
CA GLY A 331 5.36 -15.92 11.06
C GLY A 331 5.29 -16.48 9.63
N PHE A 332 4.96 -15.67 8.62
CA PHE A 332 5.03 -16.00 7.19
C PHE A 332 6.19 -15.35 6.45
N ALA A 333 6.79 -14.30 7.03
CA ALA A 333 7.75 -13.46 6.36
C ALA A 333 9.03 -14.25 5.99
N THR A 334 9.54 -13.99 4.80
CA THR A 334 10.88 -14.44 4.39
C THR A 334 11.91 -13.34 4.53
N HIS A 335 11.46 -12.08 4.52
CA HIS A 335 12.29 -10.89 4.56
C HIS A 335 11.65 -9.82 5.45
N ILE A 336 12.51 -9.03 6.09
CA ILE A 336 12.16 -7.80 6.78
C ILE A 336 13.00 -6.69 6.15
N PHE A 337 12.35 -5.72 5.51
CA PHE A 337 13.03 -4.58 4.90
C PHE A 337 12.97 -3.35 5.82
N PRO A 338 14.07 -2.58 5.94
CA PRO A 338 14.04 -1.31 6.62
C PRO A 338 13.32 -0.28 5.76
N SER A 339 12.23 0.28 6.26
CA SER A 339 11.61 1.49 5.71
C SER A 339 12.18 2.70 6.42
N MET A 340 12.83 3.59 5.67
CA MET A 340 13.37 4.84 6.23
C MET A 340 12.30 5.91 6.20
N HIS A 341 11.98 6.46 7.36
CA HIS A 341 11.00 7.54 7.52
C HIS A 341 11.73 8.82 7.95
N PHE A 342 11.47 9.90 7.24
CA PHE A 342 12.14 11.17 7.42
C PHE A 342 11.17 12.21 7.95
N THR A 343 11.65 13.05 8.86
CA THR A 343 10.95 14.26 9.29
C THR A 343 11.76 15.47 8.87
N LEU A 344 11.20 16.27 7.98
CA LEU A 344 11.79 17.53 7.55
C LEU A 344 11.02 18.71 8.16
N ARG A 345 11.71 19.55 8.94
CA ARG A 345 11.12 20.78 9.48
C ARG A 345 11.20 21.89 8.45
N THR A 346 10.07 22.49 8.11
CA THR A 346 9.95 23.51 7.05
C THR A 346 10.04 24.94 7.58
N SER A 347 9.98 25.15 8.89
CA SER A 347 10.23 26.43 9.56
C SER A 347 11.62 26.47 10.22
N LYS A 348 12.35 27.58 10.03
CA LYS A 348 13.55 27.89 10.82
C LYS A 348 13.13 28.27 12.25
N HIS A 349 13.19 27.33 13.18
CA HIS A 349 13.37 27.65 14.60
C HIS A 349 14.59 26.90 15.10
#